data_AF-A0A3C0RAA5-F1
#
_entry.id   AF-A0A3C0RAA5-F1
#
_cell.length_a   1.000
_cell.length_b   1.000
_cell.length_c   1.000
_cell.angle_alpha   90.00
_cell.angle_beta   90.00
_cell.angle_gamma   90.00
#
_symmetry.space_group_name_H-M   'P 1'
#
loop_
_entity.id
_entity.type
_entity.pdbx_description
1 polymer ?
#
loop_
_entity_poly.entity_id
_entity_poly.type
_entity_poly.pdbx_seq_one_letter_code
_entity_poly.pdbx_strand_id
1 'polypeptide(L)' 'MRKFEDTYQHKGLRKKLVELLREKGITDEAVLTAIGNIPRHFFLD' A
#
# COMPACT_ATOMS: atom_id res chain seq x y z
N MET A 1 15.74 -9.35 -14.34
CA MET A 1 14.60 -10.06 -13.73
C MET A 1 14.00 -9.14 -12.67
N ARG A 2 12.71 -8.80 -12.76
CA ARG A 2 12.04 -8.01 -11.71
C ARG A 2 12.04 -8.83 -10.42
N LYS A 3 12.55 -8.26 -9.32
CA LYS A 3 12.51 -8.89 -7.99
C LYS A 3 11.15 -8.60 -7.36
N PHE A 4 10.28 -9.60 -7.32
CA PHE A 4 8.99 -9.54 -6.63
C PHE A 4 9.16 -9.80 -5.13
N GLU A 5 9.86 -8.90 -4.43
CA GLU A 5 10.11 -9.02 -3.00
C GLU A 5 9.27 -8.01 -2.21
N ASP A 6 8.47 -8.49 -1.27
CA ASP A 6 7.71 -7.63 -0.35
C ASP A 6 8.49 -7.43 0.96
N THR A 7 9.48 -6.55 0.91
CA THR A 7 10.32 -6.22 2.06
C THR A 7 9.54 -5.52 3.17
N TYR A 8 10.10 -5.48 4.37
CA TYR A 8 9.53 -4.72 5.50
C TYR A 8 9.34 -3.23 5.16
N GLN A 9 10.27 -2.66 4.37
CA GLN A 9 10.15 -1.29 3.88
C GLN A 9 8.90 -1.10 3.01
N HIS A 10 8.62 -2.01 2.08
CA HIS A 10 7.44 -1.95 1.22
C HIS A 10 6.13 -1.98 2.03
N LYS A 11 6.07 -2.81 3.07
CA LYS A 11 4.93 -2.86 4.01
C LYS A 11 4.75 -1.53 4.75
N GLY A 12 5.84 -0.94 5.25
CA GLY A 12 5.81 0.36 5.91
C GLY A 12 5.33 1.49 4.99
N LEU A 13 5.79 1.49 3.72
CA LEU A 13 5.35 2.45 2.71
C LEU A 13 3.86 2.30 2.38
N ARG A 14 3.34 1.07 2.30
CA ARG A 14 1.90 0.84 2.10
C ARG A 14 1.08 1.33 3.29
N LYS A 15 1.53 1.06 4.52
CA LYS A 15 0.85 1.58 5.72
C LYS A 15 0.79 3.11 5.71
N LYS A 16 1.91 3.79 5.40
CA LYS A 16 1.96 5.25 5.28
C LYS A 16 1.00 5.78 4.20
N LEU A 17 0.88 5.07 3.07
CA LEU A 17 -0.08 5.42 2.02
C LEU A 17 -1.52 5.30 2.53
N VAL A 18 -1.87 4.23 3.22
CA VAL A 18 -3.22 4.03 3.79
C VAL A 18 -3.59 5.17 4.74
N GLU A 19 -2.68 5.56 5.65
CA GLU A 19 -2.92 6.68 6.57
C GLU A 19 -3.11 8.02 5.82
N LEU A 20 -2.27 8.29 4.82
CA LEU A 20 -2.41 9.50 3.99
C LEU A 20 -3.77 9.55 3.27
N LEU A 21 -4.27 8.41 2.79
CA LEU A 21 -5.56 8.33 2.12
C LEU A 21 -6.73 8.54 3.09
N ARG A 22 -6.59 8.03 4.32
CA ARG A 22 -7.54 8.27 5.42
C ARG A 22 -7.60 9.77 5.76
N GLU A 23 -6.44 10.41 5.90
CA GLU A 23 -6.34 11.87 6.14
C GLU A 23 -6.96 12.70 5.00
N LYS A 24 -6.90 12.20 3.76
CA LYS A 24 -7.53 12.83 2.59
C LYS A 24 -9.04 12.60 2.49
N GLY A 25 -9.64 11.89 3.44
CA GLY A 25 -11.08 11.69 3.53
C GLY A 25 -11.59 10.41 2.86
N ILE A 26 -10.71 9.46 2.51
CA ILE A 26 -11.17 8.12 2.12
C ILE A 26 -11.56 7.37 3.40
N THR A 27 -12.85 7.04 3.51
CA THR A 27 -13.43 6.43 4.72
C THR A 27 -13.85 4.98 4.54
N ASP A 28 -13.84 4.47 3.31
CA ASP A 28 -14.17 3.06 3.04
C ASP A 28 -13.01 2.15 3.49
N GLU A 29 -13.20 1.48 4.62
CA GLU A 29 -12.20 0.57 5.20
C GLU A 29 -11.92 -0.66 4.33
N ALA A 30 -12.86 -1.10 3.50
CA ALA A 30 -12.61 -2.20 2.58
C ALA A 30 -11.63 -1.76 1.48
N VAL A 31 -11.79 -0.53 0.97
CA VAL A 31 -10.86 0.07 0.01
C VAL A 31 -9.49 0.29 0.65
N LEU A 32 -9.41 0.87 1.84
CA LEU A 32 -8.14 1.12 2.55
C LEU A 32 -7.40 -0.20 2.85
N THR A 33 -8.14 -1.24 3.25
CA THR A 33 -7.59 -2.56 3.51
C THR A 33 -7.01 -3.18 2.22
N ALA A 34 -7.75 -3.09 1.10
CA ALA A 34 -7.26 -3.58 -0.18
C ALA A 34 -5.94 -2.88 -0.58
N ILE A 35 -5.86 -1.55 -0.42
CA ILE A 35 -4.65 -0.77 -0.72
C ILE A 35 -3.46 -1.20 0.18
N GLY A 36 -3.72 -1.49 1.46
CA GLY A 36 -2.68 -1.98 2.38
C GLY A 36 -2.15 -3.38 2.03
N ASN A 37 -2.99 -4.23 1.45
CA ASN A 37 -2.69 -5.62 1.14
C ASN A 37 -2.02 -5.82 -0.22
N ILE A 38 -2.33 -4.99 -1.22
CA ILE A 38 -1.79 -5.15 -2.57
C ILE A 38 -0.38 -4.52 -2.69
N PRO A 39 0.65 -5.29 -3.03
CA PRO A 39 2.03 -4.80 -3.20
C PRO A 39 2.16 -3.93 -4.46
N ARG A 40 1.81 -2.64 -4.34
CA ARG A 40 1.79 -1.69 -5.47
C ARG A 40 3.10 -1.62 -6.26
N HIS A 41 4.24 -1.84 -5.60
CA HIS A 41 5.58 -1.79 -6.21
C HIS A 41 5.79 -2.89 -7.26
N PHE A 42 5.05 -4.00 -7.17
CA PHE A 42 5.09 -5.05 -8.19
C PHE A 42 4.58 -4.59 -9.56
N PHE A 43 3.83 -3.48 -9.60
CA PHE A 43 3.20 -2.96 -10.82
C PHE A 43 3.89 -1.70 -11.36
N LEU A 44 4.65 -0.99 -10.54
CA LEU A 44 5.16 0.36 -10.84
C LEU A 44 6.69 0.45 -10.86
N ASP A 45 7.41 -0.52 -10.28
CA ASP A 45 8.87 -0.53 -10.19
C ASP A 45 9.55 -1.43 -11.27
#